data_AF-A0AAD1VZA4-F1
#
_entry.id   AF-A0AAD1VZA4-F1
#
_cell.length_a   1.000
_cell.length_b   1.000
_cell.length_c   1.000
_cell.angle_alpha   90.00
_cell.angle_beta   90.00
_cell.angle_gamma   90.00
#
_symmetry.space_group_name_H-M   'P 1'
#
loop_
_entity.id
_entity.type
_entity.pdbx_description
1 polymer ?
#
loop_
_entity_poly.entity_id
_entity_poly.type
_entity_poly.pdbx_seq_one_letter_code
_entity_poly.pdbx_strand_id
1 'polypeptide(L)'
;MHLNRVIACDIGASSWSDHNPVTLTIADHYNYKNRGPCQLNEQLLNDPHFVHTLQQDLHTYFQSNNTTDISPLTLWMAHILVIRGILIRRASHLKKQQHQAHIQDLHRANQITPSKTMQTAKAEKSMPQTFKKQVTH
;
A
#
# COMPACT_ATOMS: atom_id res chain seq x y z
N MET A 1 -0.62 -15.39 -4.63
CA MET A 1 -1.23 -16.65 -4.15
C MET A 1 -1.22 -16.60 -2.63
N HIS A 2 -2.38 -16.57 -1.98
CA HIS A 2 -2.46 -16.34 -0.53
C HIS A 2 -2.39 -17.67 0.23
N LEU A 3 -1.20 -18.03 0.75
CA LEU A 3 -0.94 -19.27 1.50
C LEU A 3 -1.80 -19.44 2.76
N ASN A 4 -2.38 -18.36 3.28
CA ASN A 4 -3.28 -18.36 4.43
C ASN A 4 -4.65 -19.03 4.17
N ARG A 5 -4.94 -19.45 2.93
CA ARG A 5 -6.15 -20.18 2.56
C ARG A 5 -5.96 -21.70 2.57
N VAL A 6 -4.74 -22.19 2.78
CA VAL A 6 -4.48 -23.64 2.82
C VAL A 6 -5.06 -24.22 4.10
N ILE A 7 -5.98 -25.17 3.97
CA ILE A 7 -6.59 -25.92 5.07
C ILE A 7 -5.75 -27.15 5.38
N ALA A 8 -5.32 -27.87 4.34
CA ALA A 8 -4.56 -29.09 4.47
C ALA A 8 -3.64 -29.27 3.26
N CYS A 9 -2.51 -29.93 3.50
CA CYS A 9 -1.59 -30.38 2.47
C CYS A 9 -1.26 -31.84 2.79
N ASP A 10 -1.49 -32.74 1.85
CA ASP A 10 -1.23 -34.16 2.01
C ASP A 10 -0.38 -34.69 0.86
N ILE A 11 0.47 -35.66 1.17
CA ILE A 11 1.31 -36.35 0.20
C ILE A 11 0.80 -37.78 0.13
N GLY A 12 0.07 -38.09 -0.95
CA GLY A 12 -0.47 -39.43 -1.17
C GLY A 12 0.64 -40.43 -1.44
N ALA A 13 0.42 -41.69 -1.07
CA ALA A 13 1.37 -42.76 -1.37
C ALA A 13 1.12 -43.32 -2.78
N SER A 14 2.18 -43.48 -3.56
CA SER A 14 2.18 -44.20 -4.83
C SER A 14 3.11 -45.41 -4.74
N SER A 15 2.60 -46.60 -5.10
CA SER A 15 3.41 -47.82 -5.15
C SER A 15 4.06 -48.06 -6.52
N TRP A 16 3.74 -47.23 -7.52
CA TRP A 16 4.11 -47.46 -8.92
C TRP A 16 5.17 -46.49 -9.44
N SER A 17 5.35 -45.33 -8.79
CA SER A 17 6.35 -44.32 -9.16
C SER A 17 6.90 -43.67 -7.89
N ASP A 18 8.15 -43.24 -7.95
CA ASP A 18 8.83 -42.39 -6.97
C ASP A 18 8.23 -40.98 -6.83
N HIS A 19 7.26 -40.62 -7.68
CA HIS A 19 6.50 -39.38 -7.55
C HIS A 19 5.15 -39.62 -6.88
N ASN A 20 5.07 -39.16 -5.63
CA ASN A 20 3.86 -39.15 -4.82
C ASN A 20 2.99 -37.94 -5.17
N PRO A 21 1.67 -38.09 -5.35
CA PRO A 21 0.78 -36.96 -5.60
C PRO A 21 0.71 -36.04 -4.37
N VAL A 22 0.86 -34.73 -4.58
CA VAL A 22 0.69 -33.71 -3.55
C VAL A 22 -0.69 -33.08 -3.71
N THR A 23 -1.53 -33.18 -2.68
CA THR A 23 -2.87 -32.62 -2.67
C THR A 23 -2.93 -31.42 -1.74
N LEU A 24 -3.47 -30.30 -2.25
CA LEU A 24 -3.64 -29.07 -1.48
C LEU A 24 -5.13 -28.72 -1.38
N THR A 25 -5.64 -28.67 -0.14
CA THR A 25 -7.02 -28.25 0.13
C THR A 25 -7.04 -26.77 0.48
N ILE A 26 -7.79 -25.97 -0.27
CA ILE A 26 -7.85 -24.51 -0.11
C ILE A 26 -9.27 -24.10 0.30
N ALA A 27 -9.38 -23.24 1.31
CA ALA A 27 -10.65 -22.64 1.74
C ALA A 27 -11.23 -21.71 0.68
N ASP A 28 -12.49 -21.93 0.29
CA ASP A 28 -13.20 -21.06 -0.64
C ASP A 28 -13.50 -19.68 -0.01
N HIS A 29 -13.88 -19.66 1.26
CA HIS A 29 -14.17 -18.43 2.01
C HIS A 29 -13.07 -18.10 3.01
N TYR A 30 -12.29 -17.05 2.73
CA TYR A 30 -11.30 -16.53 3.67
C TYR A 30 -11.94 -15.49 4.59
N ASN A 31 -11.98 -15.77 5.90
CA ASN A 31 -12.38 -14.80 6.91
C ASN A 31 -11.27 -13.74 7.08
N TYR A 32 -11.39 -12.61 6.39
CA TYR A 32 -10.50 -11.44 6.52
C TYR A 32 -10.38 -10.86 7.95
N LYS A 33 -11.19 -11.35 8.91
CA LYS A 33 -11.21 -10.86 10.29
C LYS A 33 -9.97 -11.24 11.10
N ASN A 34 -9.24 -12.29 10.70
CA ASN A 34 -7.95 -12.66 11.29
C ASN A 34 -6.81 -12.16 10.39
N ARG A 35 -6.66 -10.84 10.28
CA ARG A 35 -5.39 -10.30 9.75
C ARG A 35 -4.33 -10.54 10.81
N GLY A 36 -3.44 -11.50 10.56
CA GLY A 36 -2.27 -11.73 11.40
C GLY A 36 -1.45 -10.44 11.57
N PRO A 37 -0.65 -10.31 12.64
CA PRO A 37 -0.12 -9.03 13.13
C PRO A 37 0.84 -8.27 12.19
N CYS A 38 1.14 -8.77 10.98
CA CYS A 38 2.06 -8.13 10.05
C CYS A 38 1.70 -8.46 8.60
N GLN A 39 0.62 -7.88 8.07
CA GLN A 39 0.41 -7.92 6.62
C GLN A 39 1.39 -6.93 5.99
N LEU A 40 2.33 -7.46 5.19
CA LEU A 40 3.24 -6.64 4.42
C LEU A 40 2.46 -5.85 3.37
N ASN A 41 2.80 -4.58 3.15
CA ASN A 41 2.28 -3.86 2.00
C ASN A 41 2.95 -4.40 0.72
N GLU A 42 2.31 -5.36 0.08
CA GLU A 42 2.78 -6.02 -1.14
C GLU A 42 3.06 -5.03 -2.28
N GLN A 43 2.37 -3.88 -2.30
CA GLN A 43 2.64 -2.84 -3.31
C GLN A 43 4.07 -2.27 -3.22
N LEU A 44 4.73 -2.38 -2.07
CA LEU A 44 6.13 -1.98 -1.95
C LEU A 44 7.06 -2.87 -2.79
N LEU A 45 6.70 -4.15 -2.96
CA LEU A 45 7.49 -5.10 -3.73
C LEU A 45 7.29 -4.97 -5.24
N ASN A 46 6.34 -4.13 -5.68
CA ASN A 46 6.13 -3.83 -7.10
C ASN A 46 7.16 -2.84 -7.65
N ASP A 47 7.91 -2.14 -6.79
CA ASP A 47 8.97 -1.21 -7.18
C ASP A 47 10.29 -1.99 -7.37
N PRO A 48 10.76 -2.22 -8.62
CA PRO A 48 11.95 -3.03 -8.87
C PRO A 48 13.22 -2.41 -8.28
N HIS A 49 13.28 -1.08 -8.21
CA HIS A 49 14.41 -0.38 -7.62
C HIS A 49 14.48 -0.62 -6.12
N PHE A 50 13.32 -0.58 -5.45
CA PHE A 50 13.23 -0.93 -4.03
C PHE A 50 13.61 -2.39 -3.79
N VAL A 51 13.13 -3.33 -4.61
CA VAL A 51 13.49 -4.75 -4.49
C VAL A 51 15.00 -4.96 -4.63
N HIS A 52 15.64 -4.33 -5.63
CA HIS A 52 17.09 -4.39 -5.81
C HIS A 52 17.84 -3.85 -4.58
N THR A 53 17.38 -2.72 -4.04
CA THR A 53 17.99 -2.12 -2.84
C THR A 53 17.83 -3.04 -1.62
N LEU A 54 16.64 -3.62 -1.45
CA LEU A 54 16.35 -4.57 -0.37
C LEU A 54 17.23 -5.82 -0.48
N GLN A 55 17.46 -6.34 -1.69
CA GLN A 55 18.37 -7.47 -1.91
C GLN A 55 19.80 -7.13 -1.49
N GLN A 56 20.29 -5.94 -1.84
CA GLN A 56 21.62 -5.48 -1.46
C GLN A 56 21.76 -5.30 0.05
N ASP A 57 20.74 -4.73 0.71
CA ASP A 57 20.69 -4.57 2.16
C ASP A 57 20.75 -5.93 2.87
N LEU A 58 20.03 -6.94 2.33
CA LEU A 58 20.03 -8.30 2.87
C LEU A 58 21.34 -9.01 2.67
N HIS A 59 21.95 -8.88 1.49
CA HIS A 59 23.27 -9.43 1.24
C HIS A 59 24.29 -8.86 2.23
N THR A 60 24.28 -7.54 2.42
CA THR A 60 25.14 -6.84 3.37
C THR A 60 24.90 -7.31 4.82
N TYR A 61 23.63 -7.51 5.19
CA TYR A 61 23.25 -8.04 6.50
C TYR A 61 23.87 -9.42 6.75
N PHE A 62 23.68 -10.37 5.82
CA PHE A 62 24.23 -11.72 6.01
C PHE A 62 25.75 -11.76 5.96
N GLN A 63 26.40 -10.95 5.11
CA GLN A 63 27.86 -10.86 5.09
C GLN A 63 28.46 -10.35 6.41
N SER A 64 27.77 -9.43 7.08
CA SER A 64 28.26 -8.82 8.32
C SER A 64 27.88 -9.57 9.59
N ASN A 65 26.76 -10.30 9.58
CA ASN A 65 26.20 -10.94 10.78
C ASN A 65 26.34 -12.46 10.80
N ASN A 66 26.77 -13.11 9.70
CA ASN A 66 27.03 -14.54 9.69
C ASN A 66 28.41 -14.87 10.27
N THR A 67 28.55 -14.73 11.59
CA THR A 67 29.75 -15.11 12.35
C THR A 67 29.55 -16.45 13.05
N THR A 68 30.65 -17.15 13.36
CA THR A 68 30.63 -18.46 14.03
C THR A 68 29.99 -18.43 15.42
N ASP A 69 29.91 -17.25 16.03
CA ASP A 69 29.44 -17.06 17.41
C ASP A 69 27.92 -16.86 17.50
N ILE A 70 27.24 -16.68 16.36
CA ILE A 70 25.80 -16.40 16.31
C ILE A 70 25.05 -17.66 15.89
N SER A 71 24.08 -18.06 16.73
CA SER A 71 23.16 -19.15 16.39
C SER A 71 22.37 -18.84 15.10
N PRO A 72 22.19 -19.83 14.19
CA PRO A 72 21.38 -19.65 12.98
C PRO A 72 19.96 -19.13 13.27
N LEU A 73 19.36 -19.53 14.39
CA LEU A 73 18.05 -19.04 14.80
C LEU A 73 18.06 -17.55 15.11
N THR A 74 19.10 -17.08 15.83
CA THR A 74 19.26 -15.66 16.17
C THR A 74 19.50 -14.82 14.92
N LEU A 75 20.36 -15.29 14.01
CA LEU A 75 20.62 -14.67 12.72
C LEU A 75 19.32 -14.53 11.92
N TRP A 76 18.52 -15.60 11.83
CA TRP A 76 17.22 -15.58 11.16
C TRP A 76 16.20 -14.67 11.87
N MET A 77 16.11 -14.66 13.20
CA MET A 77 15.15 -13.77 13.88
C MET A 77 15.51 -12.30 13.67
N ALA A 78 16.80 -11.97 13.74
CA ALA A 78 17.28 -10.62 13.51
C ALA A 78 17.08 -10.18 12.05
N HIS A 79 17.29 -11.07 11.06
CA HIS A 79 17.04 -10.73 9.65
C HIS A 79 15.56 -10.37 9.40
N ILE A 80 14.60 -11.06 10.03
CA ILE A 80 13.15 -10.79 9.88
C ILE A 80 12.84 -9.40 10.44
N LEU A 81 13.46 -9.06 11.57
CA LEU A 81 13.26 -7.77 12.22
C LEU A 81 13.82 -6.62 11.36
N VAL A 82 15.00 -6.81 10.77
CA VAL A 82 15.62 -5.86 9.84
C VAL A 82 14.71 -5.63 8.62
N ILE A 83 14.26 -6.70 7.97
CA ILE A 83 13.33 -6.65 6.84
C ILE A 83 12.07 -5.85 7.20
N ARG A 84 11.46 -6.15 8.35
CA ARG A 84 10.28 -5.41 8.83
C ARG A 84 10.57 -3.92 9.02
N GLY A 85 11.70 -3.58 9.63
CA GLY A 85 12.10 -2.19 9.84
C GLY A 85 12.27 -1.41 8.52
N ILE A 86 12.91 -2.03 7.53
CA ILE A 86 13.08 -1.44 6.19
C ILE A 86 11.71 -1.19 5.53
N LEU A 87 10.81 -2.17 5.59
CA LEU A 87 9.50 -2.10 4.96
C LEU A 87 8.60 -1.04 5.64
N ILE A 88 8.62 -0.96 6.96
CA ILE A 88 7.89 0.08 7.72
C ILE A 88 8.40 1.47 7.35
N ARG A 89 9.72 1.65 7.27
CA ARG A 89 10.35 2.92 6.88
C ARG A 89 9.90 3.33 5.47
N ARG A 90 9.98 2.42 4.50
CA ARG A 90 9.58 2.68 3.11
C ARG A 90 8.09 3.02 3.01
N ALA A 91 7.23 2.24 3.68
CA ALA A 91 5.78 2.50 3.71
C ALA A 91 5.46 3.89 4.26
N SER A 92 6.09 4.26 5.37
CA SER A 92 5.87 5.55 6.03
C SER A 92 6.33 6.72 5.15
N HIS A 93 7.48 6.56 4.50
CA HIS A 93 8.00 7.55 3.55
C HIS A 93 7.05 7.76 2.37
N LEU A 94 6.57 6.67 1.75
CA LEU A 94 5.64 6.75 0.62
C LEU A 94 4.31 7.43 1.01
N LYS A 95 3.76 7.07 2.17
CA LYS A 95 2.56 7.74 2.70
C LYS A 95 2.76 9.24 2.89
N LYS A 96 3.92 9.65 3.43
CA LYS A 96 4.26 11.07 3.60
C LYS A 96 4.33 11.79 2.26
N GLN A 97 4.99 11.19 1.26
CA GLN A 97 5.09 11.77 -0.08
C GLN A 97 3.73 11.94 -0.75
N GLN A 98 2.88 10.91 -0.70
CA GLN A 98 1.52 10.96 -1.25
C GLN A 98 0.67 12.05 -0.58
N HIS A 99 0.76 12.14 0.76
CA HIS A 99 0.03 13.16 1.50
C HIS A 99 0.50 14.58 1.15
N GLN A 100 1.82 14.79 1.01
CA GLN A 100 2.38 16.09 0.60
C GLN A 100 1.95 16.47 -0.82
N ALA A 101 1.99 15.53 -1.77
CA ALA A 101 1.52 15.77 -3.14
C ALA A 101 0.03 16.15 -3.15
N HIS A 102 -0.79 15.43 -2.39
CA HIS A 102 -2.22 15.72 -2.27
C HIS A 102 -2.49 17.12 -1.71
N ILE A 103 -1.78 17.52 -0.65
CA ILE A 103 -1.88 18.86 -0.08
C ILE A 103 -1.51 19.92 -1.12
N GLN A 104 -0.42 19.71 -1.87
CA GLN A 104 0.00 20.65 -2.92
C GLN A 104 -1.05 20.80 -4.01
N ASP A 105 -1.68 19.71 -4.44
CA ASP A 105 -2.74 19.75 -5.45
C ASP A 105 -4.00 20.47 -4.95
N LEU A 106 -4.38 20.27 -3.69
CA LEU A 106 -5.45 21.05 -3.05
C LEU A 106 -5.12 22.55 -3.00
N HIS A 107 -3.88 22.91 -2.64
CA HIS A 107 -3.43 24.30 -2.67
C HIS A 107 -3.46 24.90 -4.08
N ARG A 108 -3.13 24.13 -5.12
CA ARG A 108 -3.24 24.59 -6.52
C ARG A 108 -4.70 24.79 -6.93
N ALA A 109 -5.58 23.84 -6.62
CA ALA A 109 -7.01 23.94 -6.93
C ALA A 109 -7.68 25.14 -6.22
N ASN A 110 -7.32 25.40 -4.96
CA ASN A 110 -7.83 26.54 -4.21
C ASN A 110 -7.31 27.90 -4.69
N GLN A 111 -6.21 27.97 -5.44
CA GLN A 111 -5.75 29.23 -6.05
C GLN A 111 -6.46 29.56 -7.37
N ILE A 112 -7.01 28.55 -8.06
CA ILE A 112 -7.71 28.72 -9.34
C ILE A 112 -9.20 29.11 -9.11
N THR A 113 -9.80 28.61 -8.04
CA THR A 113 -11.24 28.79 -7.74
C THR A 113 -11.67 30.21 -7.28
N PRO A 114 -10.89 31.03 -6.54
CA PRO A 114 -11.39 32.31 -6.00
C PRO A 114 -11.58 33.41 -7.05
N SER A 115 -11.04 33.28 -8.27
CA SER A 115 -11.23 34.29 -9.32
C SER A 115 -12.55 34.19 -10.09
N LYS A 116 -13.24 33.03 -10.09
CA LYS A 116 -14.53 32.89 -10.81
C LYS A 116 -15.73 33.33 -9.97
N THR A 117 -15.69 33.17 -8.65
CA THR A 117 -16.83 33.51 -7.77
C THR A 117 -17.01 35.01 -7.54
N MET A 118 -15.94 35.82 -7.67
CA MET A 118 -16.04 37.29 -7.53
C MET A 118 -16.48 38.01 -8.82
N GLN A 119 -16.40 37.36 -9.99
CA GLN A 119 -16.85 37.93 -11.26
C GLN A 119 -18.36 37.74 -11.48
N THR A 120 -18.94 36.61 -11.03
CA THR A 120 -20.39 36.38 -11.10
C THR A 120 -21.17 37.26 -10.13
N ALA A 121 -20.65 37.50 -8.91
CA ALA A 121 -21.29 38.39 -7.93
C ALA A 121 -21.26 39.89 -8.30
N LYS A 122 -20.35 40.32 -9.18
CA LYS A 122 -20.30 41.70 -9.71
C LYS A 122 -21.20 41.88 -10.94
N ALA A 123 -21.46 40.83 -11.71
CA ALA A 123 -22.33 40.90 -12.89
C ALA A 123 -23.82 41.08 -12.53
N GLU A 124 -24.29 40.48 -11.44
CA GLU A 124 -25.69 40.62 -11.00
C GLU A 124 -26.03 42.00 -10.42
N LYS A 125 -25.03 42.76 -9.94
CA LYS A 125 -25.22 44.12 -9.41
C LYS A 125 -25.19 45.23 -10.47
N SER A 126 -25.00 44.89 -11.75
CA SER A 126 -24.83 45.85 -12.85
C SER A 126 -26.02 45.95 -13.81
N MET A 127 -27.15 45.27 -13.56
CA MET A 127 -28.33 45.47 -14.39
C MET A 127 -29.06 46.77 -14.00
N PRO A 128 -29.32 47.70 -14.94
CA PRO A 128 -30.09 48.89 -14.65
C PRO A 128 -31.54 48.52 -14.32
N GLN A 129 -32.01 48.89 -13.13
CA GLN A 129 -33.43 48.93 -12.80
C GLN A 129 -34.10 49.96 -13.72
N THR A 130 -34.69 49.50 -14.81
CA THR A 130 -35.51 50.34 -15.68
C THR A 130 -36.90 49.75 -15.87
N PHE A 131 -37.84 50.61 -15.50
CA PHE A 131 -39.24 50.69 -15.86
C PHE A 131 -40.29 49.96 -15.00
N LYS A 132 -41.15 50.81 -14.43
CA LYS A 132 -42.27 50.54 -13.55
C LYS A 132 -43.55 50.24 -14.36
N LYS A 133 -44.54 49.70 -13.63
CA LYS A 133 -46.00 49.98 -13.69
C LYS A 133 -46.91 49.14 -14.59
N GLN A 134 -48.09 48.91 -13.98
CA GLN A 134 -49.40 48.47 -14.48
C GLN A 134 -49.56 46.94 -14.59
N VAL A 135 -50.61 46.31 -14.05
CA VAL A 135 -52.02 46.72 -13.96
C VAL A 135 -52.67 46.11 -12.70
N THR A 136 -53.36 46.95 -11.94
CA THR A 136 -54.47 46.58 -11.04
C THR A 136 -55.74 46.41 -11.89
N HIS A 137 -56.39 45.25 -11.82
CA HIS A 137 -57.83 45.11 -11.56
C HIS A 137 -58.22 43.64 -11.40
#